data_AF-A0A7J6BQ31-F1
#
_entry.id   AF-A0A7J6BQ31-F1
#
_cell.length_a   1.000
_cell.length_b   1.000
_cell.length_c   1.000
_cell.angle_alpha   90.00
_cell.angle_beta   90.00
_cell.angle_gamma   90.00
#
_symmetry.space_group_name_H-M   'P 1'
#
loop_
_entity.id
_entity.type
_entity.pdbx_description
1 polymer ?
#
loop_
_entity_poly.entity_id
_entity_poly.type
_entity_poly.pdbx_seq_one_letter_code
_entity_poly.pdbx_strand_id
1 'polypeptide(L)'
;MDDERFILEIEKHTVLYDITNPFYKDNAKKEKAWRLIAGVVGVEVDVCRTRWKTLRDAFVKNRKNTNLPSGSAGGNQKDWKYSEIMSFLLPHLQPRRSV
;
A
#
# COMPACT_ATOMS: atom_id res chain seq x y z
N MET A 1 4.23 -6.70 14.80
CA MET A 1 3.72 -7.00 13.46
C MET A 1 4.81 -6.65 12.46
N ASP A 2 5.32 -7.65 11.74
CA ASP A 2 6.32 -7.45 10.69
C ASP A 2 5.67 -6.82 9.45
N ASP A 3 5.91 -5.53 9.24
CA ASP A 3 5.32 -4.79 8.12
C ASP A 3 5.76 -5.35 6.77
N GLU A 4 7.01 -5.82 6.65
CA GLU A 4 7.55 -6.37 5.39
C GLU A 4 6.75 -7.60 4.96
N ARG A 5 6.60 -8.56 5.89
CA ARG A 5 5.79 -9.75 5.67
C ARG A 5 4.32 -9.42 5.43
N PHE A 6 3.79 -8.41 6.13
CA PHE A 6 2.43 -7.94 5.93
C PHE A 6 2.20 -7.35 4.54
N ILE A 7 3.12 -6.53 4.04
CA ILE A 7 3.05 -5.93 2.71
C ILE A 7 3.13 -7.02 1.64
N LEU A 8 4.06 -7.96 1.77
CA LEU A 8 4.19 -9.10 0.86
C LEU A 8 2.94 -9.98 0.85
N GLU A 9 2.26 -10.13 1.99
CA GLU A 9 0.99 -10.86 2.02
C GLU A 9 -0.11 -10.06 1.31
N ILE A 10 -0.20 -8.74 1.53
CA ILE A 10 -1.17 -7.87 0.84
C ILE A 10 -0.98 -7.90 -0.67
N GLU A 11 0.25 -7.90 -1.17
CA GLU A 11 0.56 -7.98 -2.60
C GLU A 11 -0.11 -9.18 -3.28
N LYS A 12 -0.22 -10.31 -2.58
CA LYS A 12 -0.91 -11.51 -3.10
C LYS A 12 -2.43 -11.32 -3.23
N HIS A 13 -3.00 -10.38 -2.47
CA HIS A 13 -4.43 -10.10 -2.41
C HIS A 13 -4.78 -8.80 -3.14
N THR A 14 -4.70 -8.84 -4.48
CA THR A 14 -4.99 -7.69 -5.36
C THR A 14 -6.37 -7.06 -5.10
N VAL A 15 -7.34 -7.83 -4.60
CA VAL A 15 -8.67 -7.37 -4.19
C VAL A 15 -8.66 -6.21 -3.16
N LEU A 16 -7.55 -6.04 -2.42
CA LEU A 16 -7.42 -5.02 -1.39
C LEU A 16 -6.96 -3.65 -1.89
N TYR A 17 -6.27 -3.60 -3.03
CA TYR A 17 -5.61 -2.38 -3.51
C TYR A 17 -5.83 -2.09 -5.00
N ASP A 18 -6.12 -3.11 -5.81
CA ASP A 18 -6.32 -2.99 -7.24
C ASP A 18 -7.78 -2.62 -7.56
N ILE A 19 -8.00 -1.37 -7.97
CA ILE A 19 -9.31 -0.86 -8.39
C ILE A 19 -9.82 -1.51 -9.69
N THR A 20 -8.93 -2.10 -10.49
CA THR A 20 -9.28 -2.78 -11.75
C THR A 20 -9.73 -4.21 -11.53
N ASN A 21 -9.47 -4.77 -10.34
CA ASN A 21 -9.90 -6.10 -10.00
C ASN A 21 -11.45 -6.17 -9.99
N PRO A 22 -12.08 -7.11 -10.72
CA PRO A 22 -13.54 -7.27 -10.75
C PRO A 22 -14.16 -7.44 -9.36
N PHE A 23 -13.40 -8.03 -8.44
CA PHE A 23 -13.81 -8.29 -7.07
C PHE A 23 -13.44 -7.17 -6.10
N TYR A 24 -12.86 -6.06 -6.57
CA TYR A 24 -12.58 -4.90 -5.71
C TYR A 24 -13.86 -4.33 -5.10
N LYS A 25 -15.02 -4.46 -5.75
CA LYS A 25 -16.31 -4.05 -5.17
C LYS A 25 -16.96 -5.12 -4.29
N ASP A 26 -16.40 -6.32 -4.24
CA ASP A 26 -16.93 -7.44 -3.46
C ASP A 26 -16.39 -7.38 -2.03
N ASN A 27 -17.26 -6.94 -1.12
CA ASN A 27 -16.92 -6.83 0.30
C ASN A 27 -16.63 -8.18 0.95
N ALA A 28 -17.29 -9.26 0.51
CA ALA A 28 -17.08 -10.59 1.08
C ALA A 28 -15.67 -11.12 0.76
N LYS A 29 -15.20 -10.91 -0.49
CA LYS A 29 -13.83 -11.28 -0.86
C LYS A 29 -12.77 -10.42 -0.18
N LYS A 30 -13.02 -9.12 -0.04
CA LYS A 30 -12.15 -8.22 0.74
C LYS A 30 -12.04 -8.67 2.19
N GLU A 31 -13.17 -8.97 2.82
CA GLU A 31 -13.19 -9.43 4.20
C GLU A 31 -12.43 -10.76 4.35
N LYS A 32 -12.63 -11.71 3.42
CA LYS A 32 -11.90 -12.98 3.41
C LYS A 32 -10.39 -12.76 3.28
N ALA A 33 -9.94 -11.89 2.37
CA ALA A 33 -8.53 -11.55 2.22
C ALA A 33 -7.95 -10.96 3.52
N TRP A 34 -8.66 -10.00 4.13
CA TRP A 34 -8.26 -9.43 5.41
C TRP A 34 -8.14 -10.47 6.53
N ARG A 35 -9.12 -11.37 6.65
CA ARG A 35 -9.10 -12.45 7.65
C ARG A 35 -7.91 -13.40 7.44
N LEU A 36 -7.58 -13.71 6.20
CA LEU A 36 -6.41 -14.55 5.87
C LEU A 36 -5.11 -13.85 6.28
N ILE A 37 -4.93 -12.58 5.88
CA ILE A 37 -3.74 -11.80 6.24
C ILE A 37 -3.62 -11.69 7.76
N ALA A 38 -4.71 -11.35 8.45
CA ALA A 38 -4.81 -11.27 9.90
C ALA A 38 -4.36 -12.57 10.58
N GLY A 39 -4.83 -13.72 10.08
CA GLY A 39 -4.41 -15.04 10.57
C GLY A 39 -2.92 -15.34 10.34
N VAL A 40 -2.35 -14.92 9.20
CA VAL A 40 -0.92 -15.13 8.87
C VAL A 40 -0.01 -14.27 9.73
N VAL A 41 -0.38 -13.01 9.98
CA VAL A 41 0.44 -12.08 10.79
C VAL A 41 0.13 -12.17 12.29
N GLY A 42 -0.93 -12.89 12.68
CA GLY A 42 -1.32 -13.10 14.07
C GLY A 42 -1.90 -11.87 14.75
N VAL A 43 -2.63 -11.02 14.02
CA VAL A 43 -3.28 -9.81 14.58
C VAL A 43 -4.73 -9.70 14.10
N GLU A 44 -5.52 -8.81 14.70
CA GLU A 44 -6.90 -8.58 14.28
C GLU A 44 -7.01 -7.85 12.93
N VAL A 45 -8.09 -8.13 12.21
CA VAL A 45 -8.39 -7.51 10.90
C VAL A 45 -8.39 -5.97 10.97
N ASP A 46 -8.94 -5.38 12.03
CA ASP A 46 -9.01 -3.93 12.15
C ASP A 46 -7.63 -3.29 12.40
N VAL A 47 -6.73 -4.01 13.07
CA VAL A 47 -5.32 -3.63 13.19
C VAL A 47 -4.64 -3.68 11.82
N CYS A 48 -4.85 -4.75 11.04
CA CYS A 48 -4.34 -4.84 9.67
C CYS A 48 -4.83 -3.67 8.80
N ARG A 49 -6.13 -3.35 8.83
CA ARG A 49 -6.72 -2.25 8.04
C ARG A 49 -6.11 -0.91 8.39
N THR A 50 -5.99 -0.62 9.69
CA THR A 50 -5.40 0.62 10.19
C THR A 50 -3.94 0.71 9.77
N ARG A 51 -3.18 -0.38 9.94
CA ARG A 51 -1.77 -0.44 9.59
C ARG A 51 -1.54 -0.25 8.09
N TRP A 52 -2.34 -0.92 7.25
CA TRP A 52 -2.28 -0.77 5.80
C TRP A 52 -2.57 0.66 5.35
N LYS A 53 -3.56 1.32 5.96
CA LYS A 53 -3.85 2.73 5.70
C LYS A 53 -2.61 3.60 5.98
N THR A 54 -2.00 3.45 7.16
CA THR A 54 -0.79 4.21 7.52
C THR A 54 0.37 3.95 6.54
N LEU A 55 0.60 2.70 6.14
CA LEU A 55 1.66 2.34 5.18
C LEU A 55 1.39 2.95 3.81
N ARG A 56 0.16 2.81 3.29
CA ARG A 56 -0.22 3.38 1.99
C ARG A 56 -0.12 4.90 2.00
N ASP A 57 -0.56 5.57 3.06
CA ASP A 57 -0.47 7.02 3.21
C ASP A 57 1.00 7.48 3.23
N ALA A 58 1.87 6.76 3.95
CA ALA A 58 3.31 7.02 3.95
C ALA A 58 3.94 6.80 2.57
N PHE A 59 3.54 5.76 1.83
CA PHE A 59 3.99 5.50 0.46
C PHE A 59 3.62 6.65 -0.48
N VAL A 60 2.36 7.08 -0.47
CA VAL A 60 1.86 8.19 -1.30
C VAL A 60 2.54 9.51 -0.94
N LYS A 61 2.76 9.79 0.36
CA LYS A 61 3.45 11.01 0.81
C LYS A 61 4.90 11.04 0.35
N ASN A 62 5.64 9.94 0.52
CA ASN A 62 7.01 9.83 0.02
C ASN A 62 7.05 10.02 -1.51
N ARG A 63 6.12 9.42 -2.27
CA ARG A 63 6.03 9.60 -3.73
C ARG A 63 5.68 11.01 -4.18
N LYS A 64 4.85 11.74 -3.45
CA LYS A 64 4.57 13.16 -3.76
C LYS A 64 5.81 14.02 -3.57
N ASN A 65 6.60 13.76 -2.53
CA ASN A 65 7.84 14.49 -2.27
C ASN A 65 8.94 14.16 -3.29
N THR A 66 8.94 12.97 -3.90
CA THR A 66 9.89 12.62 -4.98
C THR A 66 9.52 13.23 -6.34
N ASN A 67 8.24 13.54 -6.58
CA ASN A 67 7.73 14.05 -7.86
C ASN A 67 7.67 15.59 -7.95
N LEU A 68 8.08 16.32 -6.91
CA LEU A 68 8.20 17.78 -6.97
C LEU A 68 9.48 18.15 -7.75
N PRO A 69 9.45 19.14 -8.66
CA PRO A 69 10.64 19.60 -9.36
C PRO A 69 11.69 20.04 -8.34
N SER A 70 12.87 19.46 -8.43
CA SER A 70 14.00 19.70 -7.54
C SER A 70 14.50 21.13 -7.70
N GLY A 71 13.83 22.06 -7.02
CA GLY A 71 14.28 23.42 -6.80
C GLY A 71 14.63 23.57 -5.33
N SER A 72 15.92 23.63 -5.04
CA SER A 72 16.54 23.97 -3.76
C SER A 72 16.95 22.80 -2.85
N ALA A 73 18.27 22.70 -2.68
CA ALA A 73 19.00 22.17 -1.53
C ALA A 73 18.86 20.67 -1.23
N GLY A 74 20.02 20.00 -1.32
CA GLY A 74 20.20 18.58 -1.08
C GLY A 74 19.73 18.11 0.29
N GLY A 75 19.25 16.86 0.29
CA GLY A 75 19.03 16.08 1.49
C GLY A 75 18.59 14.70 1.04
N ASN A 76 19.49 13.72 1.14
CA ASN A 76 19.26 12.29 0.93
C ASN A 76 17.78 11.94 1.13
N GLN A 77 17.03 11.76 0.03
CA GLN A 77 15.64 11.32 0.11
C GLN A 77 15.68 9.91 0.64
N LYS A 78 15.51 9.79 1.95
CA LYS A 78 15.69 8.56 2.71
C LYS A 78 14.78 7.52 2.10
N ASP A 79 15.35 6.57 1.35
CA ASP A 79 14.63 5.45 0.77
C ASP A 79 13.77 4.84 1.86
N TRP A 80 12.46 5.05 1.75
CA TRP A 80 11.57 4.48 2.74
C TRP A 80 11.73 2.97 2.59
N LYS A 81 12.10 2.28 3.68
CA LYS A 81 12.45 0.85 3.62
C LYS A 81 11.39 -0.06 3.01
N TYR A 82 10.14 0.39 2.93
CA TYR A 82 9.03 -0.33 2.31
C TYR A 82 8.71 0.13 0.88
N SER A 83 9.45 1.09 0.33
CA SER A 83 9.21 1.67 -1.00
C SER A 83 9.32 0.62 -2.10
N GLU A 84 10.33 -0.24 -2.03
CA GLU A 84 10.54 -1.31 -3.00
C GLU A 84 9.44 -2.36 -2.93
N ILE A 85 9.15 -2.90 -1.74
CA ILE A 85 8.09 -3.90 -1.55
C ILE A 85 6.67 -3.33 -1.71
N MET A 86 6.47 -2.01 -1.69
CA MET A 86 5.18 -1.37 -2.01
C MET A 86 5.11 -0.85 -3.46
N SER A 87 6.16 -1.08 -4.26
CA SER A 87 6.19 -0.67 -5.66
C SER A 87 5.12 -1.34 -6.53
N PHE A 88 4.60 -2.51 -6.12
CA PHE A 88 3.47 -3.16 -6.77
C PHE A 88 2.21 -2.28 -6.81
N LEU A 89 2.08 -1.30 -5.91
CA LEU A 89 0.97 -0.36 -5.91
C LEU A 89 1.06 0.67 -7.04
N LEU A 90 2.24 0.93 -7.59
CA LEU A 90 2.47 1.98 -8.60
C LEU A 90 1.52 1.91 -9.81
N PRO A 91 1.30 0.75 -10.47
CA PRO A 91 0.36 0.66 -11.58
C PRO A 91 -1.11 0.92 -11.16
N HIS A 92 -1.45 0.70 -9.89
CA HIS A 92 -2.83 0.83 -9.38
C HIS A 92 -3.09 2.17 -8.69
N LEU A 93 -2.04 2.88 -8.28
CA LEU A 93 -2.07 4.26 -7.82
C LEU A 93 -2.12 5.16 -9.05
N GLN A 94 -3.26 5.16 -9.74
CA GLN A 94 -3.42 5.98 -10.93
C GLN A 94 -2.96 7.41 -10.64
N PRO A 95 -2.04 7.98 -11.45
CA PRO A 95 -1.88 9.41 -11.45
C PRO A 95 -3.25 9.95 -11.88
N ARG A 96 -3.83 10.80 -11.04
CA ARG A 96 -4.96 11.63 -11.47
C ARG A 96 -4.43 12.39 -12.69
N ARG A 97 -4.77 11.93 -13.90
CA ARG A 97 -4.57 12.72 -15.11
C ARG A 97 -5.43 13.96 -14.90
N SER A 98 -4.79 15.05 -14.48
CA SER A 98 -5.33 16.38 -14.68
C SER A 98 -5.33 16.57 -16.19
N VAL A 99 -6.47 16.28 -16.82
CA VAL A 99 -6.80 16.84 -18.12
C VAL A 99 -7.17 18.30 -17.96
#